data_AF-A0A435BJM1-F1
#
_entry.id   AF-A0A435BJM1-F1
#
_cell.length_a   1.000
_cell.length_b   1.000
_cell.length_c   1.000
_cell.angle_alpha   90.00
_cell.angle_beta   90.00
_cell.angle_gamma   90.00
#
_symmetry.space_group_name_H-M   'P 1'
#
loop_
_entity.id
_entity.type
_entity.pdbx_description
1 polymer ?
#
loop_
_entity_poly.entity_id
_entity_poly.type
_entity_poly.pdbx_seq_one_letter_code
_entity_poly.pdbx_strand_id
1 'polypeptide(L)' 'MLNAEELAVLDAWRFERRMPTRSNAVRELFRRGLTMTGDDADTVGGGRSADFRVLPTRN' A
#
# COMPACT_ATOMS: atom_id res chain seq x y z
N MET A 1 6.25 5.10 10.16
CA MET A 1 6.36 6.10 9.07
C MET A 1 7.23 5.48 7.99
N LEU A 2 6.96 5.73 6.70
CA LEU A 2 7.81 5.22 5.63
C LEU A 2 9.21 5.84 5.71
N ASN A 3 10.24 5.04 5.46
CA ASN A 3 11.62 5.50 5.38
C ASN A 3 11.91 6.16 4.02
N ALA A 4 13.12 6.70 3.86
CA ALA A 4 13.49 7.43 2.64
C ALA A 4 13.53 6.54 1.39
N GLU A 5 13.93 5.27 1.54
CA GLU A 5 13.99 4.31 0.44
C GLU A 5 12.57 3.92 -0.02
N GLU A 6 11.69 3.61 0.92
CA GLU A 6 10.28 3.32 0.67
C GLU A 6 9.57 4.50 -0.01
N LEU A 7 9.89 5.74 0.41
CA LEU A 7 9.37 6.95 -0.24
C LEU A 7 9.86 7.10 -1.68
N ALA A 8 11.13 6.78 -1.96
CA ALA A 8 11.69 6.85 -3.31
C ALA A 8 11.04 5.82 -4.25
N VAL A 9 10.80 4.60 -3.77
CA VAL A 9 10.06 3.56 -4.50
C VAL A 9 8.63 4.03 -4.81
N LEU A 10 7.95 4.63 -3.82
CA LEU A 10 6.59 5.14 -4.01
C LEU A 10 6.55 6.30 -5.03
N ASP A 11 7.53 7.20 -5.01
CA ASP A 11 7.63 8.30 -5.97
C ASP A 11 7.93 7.79 -7.38
N ALA A 12 8.84 6.82 -7.56
CA ALA A 12 9.11 6.20 -8.86
C ALA A 12 7.81 5.61 -9.47
N TRP A 13 7.09 4.82 -8.68
CA TRP A 13 5.81 4.22 -9.08
C TRP A 13 4.74 5.28 -9.41
N ARG A 14 4.70 6.38 -8.66
CA ARG A 14 3.82 7.53 -8.92
C ARG A 14 4.11 8.14 -10.30
N PHE A 15 5.38 8.34 -10.63
CA PHE A 15 5.78 8.92 -11.92
C PHE A 15 5.47 7.98 -13.10
N GLU A 16 5.76 6.68 -12.96
CA GLU A 16 5.40 5.66 -13.96
C GLU A 16 3.91 5.67 -14.29
N ARG A 17 3.07 5.77 -13.26
CA ARG A 17 1.61 5.81 -13.39
C ARG A 17 1.04 7.20 -13.66
N ARG A 18 1.91 8.20 -13.87
CA ARG A 18 1.54 9.60 -14.16
C ARG A 18 0.58 10.20 -13.12
N MET A 19 0.77 9.83 -11.86
CA MET A 19 -0.04 10.35 -10.76
C MET A 19 0.48 11.72 -10.29
N PRO A 20 -0.40 12.71 -10.08
CA PRO A 20 0.03 14.09 -9.83
C PRO A 20 0.57 14.32 -8.41
N THR A 21 0.15 13.55 -7.41
CA THR A 21 0.54 13.75 -6.00
C THR A 21 0.86 12.43 -5.30
N ARG A 22 1.70 12.49 -4.26
CA ARG A 22 1.98 11.32 -3.40
C ARG A 22 0.72 10.76 -2.75
N SER A 23 -0.20 11.63 -2.32
CA SER A 23 -1.47 11.19 -1.76
C SER A 23 -2.31 10.38 -2.74
N ASN A 24 -2.24 10.67 -4.05
CA ASN A 24 -2.91 9.87 -5.06
C ASN A 24 -2.27 8.48 -5.19
N ALA A 25 -0.94 8.39 -5.12
CA ALA A 25 -0.23 7.10 -5.09
C ALA A 25 -0.62 6.28 -3.86
N VAL A 26 -0.62 6.87 -2.67
CA VAL A 26 -1.03 6.16 -1.44
C VAL A 26 -2.47 5.65 -1.54
N ARG A 27 -3.41 6.47 -2.04
CA ARG A 27 -4.80 6.05 -2.26
C ARG A 27 -4.92 4.91 -3.27
N GLU A 28 -4.15 4.95 -4.34
CA GLU A 28 -4.10 3.88 -5.32
C GLU A 28 -3.61 2.57 -4.69
N LEU A 29 -2.53 2.63 -3.91
CA LEU A 29 -1.98 1.47 -3.22
C LEU A 29 -3.01 0.84 -2.28
N PHE A 30 -3.70 1.66 -1.47
CA PHE A 30 -4.78 1.18 -0.61
C PHE A 30 -5.93 0.58 -1.39
N ARG A 31 -6.38 1.23 -2.47
CA ARG A 31 -7.47 0.69 -3.28
C ARG A 31 -7.10 -0.68 -3.86
N ARG A 32 -5.88 -0.83 -4.39
CA ARG A 32 -5.36 -2.11 -4.90
C ARG A 32 -5.34 -3.18 -3.82
N GLY A 33 -4.83 -2.84 -2.63
CA GLY A 33 -4.81 -3.77 -1.50
C GLY A 33 -6.22 -4.16 -1.02
N LEU A 34 -7.19 -3.25 -1.09
CA LEU A 34 -8.59 -3.52 -0.73
C LEU A 34 -9.35 -4.33 -1.79
N THR A 35 -8.99 -4.17 -3.07
CA THR A 35 -9.60 -4.91 -4.19
C THR A 35 -8.90 -6.24 -4.48
N MET A 36 -7.78 -6.53 -3.81
CA MET A 36 -7.02 -7.76 -3.98
C MET A 36 -7.84 -8.92 -3.40
N THR A 37 -8.20 -9.90 -4.24
CA THR A 37 -8.93 -11.09 -3.79
C THR A 37 -7.91 -12.15 -3.34
N GLY A 38 -8.27 -13.05 -2.43
CA GLY A 38 -7.33 -13.93 -1.72
C GLY A 38 -6.33 -14.70 -2.61
N ASP A 39 -6.70 -15.05 -3.84
CA ASP A 39 -5.84 -15.75 -4.79
C ASP A 39 -4.70 -14.87 -5.36
N ASP A 40 -4.88 -13.54 -5.40
CA ASP A 40 -3.85 -12.57 -5.80
C ASP A 40 -2.79 -12.39 -4.68
N ALA A 41 -3.18 -12.60 -3.42
CA ALA A 41 -2.31 -12.41 -2.25
C ALA A 41 -1.24 -13.49 -2.12
N ASP A 42 -1.54 -14.72 -2.54
CA ASP A 42 -0.58 -15.83 -2.52
C ASP A 42 0.47 -15.73 -3.65
N THR A 43 0.21 -14.94 -4.69
CA THR A 43 1.16 -14.70 -5.81
C THR A 43 2.20 -13.62 -5.46
N VAL A 44 1.86 -12.69 -4.57
CA VAL A 44 2.76 -11.63 -4.07
C VAL A 44 3.44 -12.16 -2.80
N GLY A 45 4.47 -12.98 -2.97
CA GLY A 45 5.18 -13.69 -1.89
C GLY A 45 5.12 -13.06 -0.49
N GLY A 46 4.33 -13.70 0.39
CA GLY A 46 4.64 -13.94 1.80
C GLY A 46 4.56 -12.76 2.78
N GLY A 47 3.36 -12.29 3.12
CA GLY A 47 3.09 -11.58 4.37
C GLY A 47 1.70 -11.95 4.91
N ARG A 48 1.62 -12.45 6.16
CA ARG A 48 0.34 -12.91 6.73
C ARG A 48 -0.53 -11.72 7.12
N SER A 49 -1.80 -11.76 6.72
CA SER A 49 -2.80 -10.72 7.06
C SER A 49 -3.01 -10.51 8.57
N ALA A 50 -2.54 -11.44 9.41
CA ALA A 50 -2.56 -11.32 10.87
C ALA A 50 -1.59 -10.26 11.44
N ASP A 51 -0.63 -9.79 10.63
CA ASP A 51 0.41 -8.83 11.04
C ASP A 51 -0.04 -7.36 10.91
N PHE A 52 -1.22 -7.09 10.34
CA PHE A 52 -1.77 -5.74 10.20
C PHE A 52 -3.06 -5.58 11.04
N ARG A 53 -3.06 -4.65 12.02
CA ARG A 53 -4.24 -4.25 12.80
C ARG A 53 -4.35 -2.74 12.96
N VAL A 54 -5.56 -2.21 12.83
CA VAL A 54 -5.92 -0.84 13.24
C VAL A 54 -6.69 -0.96 14.57
N LEU A 55 -6.07 -0.56 15.68
CA LEU A 55 -6.71 -0.59 17.00
C LEU A 55 -7.63 0.64 17.16
N PRO A 56 -8.89 0.47 17.61
CA PRO A 56 -9.76 1.60 17.90
C PRO A 56 -9.32 2.33 19.17
N THR A 57 -9.23 3.66 19.13
CA THR A 57 -9.11 4.50 20.33
C THR A 57 -10.49 4.57 20.98
N ARG A 58 -10.64 3.97 22.17
CA ARG A 58 -11.90 3.98 22.94
C ARG A 58 -12.23 5.39 23.44
N ASN A 59 -13.48 5.84 23.20
CA ASN A 59 -14.26 6.63 24.15
C ASN A 59 -15.67 6.04 24.17
#